data_AF-A0A1F3B182-F1
#
_entry.id   AF-A0A1F3B182-F1
#
_cell.length_a   1.000
_cell.length_b   1.000
_cell.length_c   1.000
_cell.angle_alpha   90.00
_cell.angle_beta   90.00
_cell.angle_gamma   90.00
#
_symmetry.space_group_name_H-M   'P 1'
#
loop_
_entity.id
_entity.type
_entity.pdbx_description
1 polymer ?
#
loop_
_entity_poly.entity_id
_entity_poly.type
_entity_poly.pdbx_seq_one_letter_code
_entity_poly.pdbx_strand_id
1 'polypeptide(L)'
;MALQTHDAIDLGGSLARALQYVNAWKGKTVVVKFGGSVMSADDQGTVVGDLVLLKGAGVHPVVVHGGGPEITRLLERLGKKSRFVNGLRVTDEDTMEVVEMVLAGRANKALVSLISKAGGSAVGISGKDGRVFQAHRLAPELGQVGEIDAVDTSLVTVLSQAGYIPVVASIGIGAESETYNLNADHAAGALAAAMGASKFILMTDVRGVYRGQNDAASLLSILRAREATELIREGVISRGMIPKVQACLDAIASGVPTAHIVSGILPHALLVELFTQEGVGTMIVPD
;
A
#
# COMPACT_ATOMS: atom_id res chain seq x y z
N MET A 1 5.70 6.66 33.50
CA MET A 1 5.52 5.41 34.29
C MET A 1 6.89 4.79 34.42
N ALA A 2 7.43 4.66 35.64
CA ALA A 2 8.77 4.11 35.84
C ALA A 2 8.74 2.60 35.54
N LEU A 3 9.41 2.17 34.48
CA LEU A 3 9.64 0.75 34.18
C LEU A 3 10.44 0.14 35.33
N GLN A 4 10.10 -1.07 35.77
CA GLN A 4 10.95 -1.78 36.73
C GLN A 4 12.33 -2.01 36.12
N THR A 5 13.39 -1.98 36.92
CA THR A 5 14.79 -1.96 36.44
C THR A 5 15.13 -3.11 35.50
N HIS A 6 14.50 -4.28 35.66
CA HIS A 6 14.68 -5.44 34.77
C HIS A 6 14.05 -5.20 33.38
N ASP A 7 12.79 -4.76 33.34
CA ASP A 7 12.08 -4.39 32.09
C ASP A 7 12.81 -3.27 31.33
N ALA A 8 13.42 -2.33 32.06
CA ALA A 8 14.19 -1.24 31.47
C ALA A 8 15.48 -1.72 30.78
N ILE A 9 16.15 -2.74 31.35
CA ILE A 9 17.36 -3.34 30.77
C ILE A 9 17.01 -4.15 29.52
N ASP A 10 15.94 -4.96 29.56
CA ASP A 10 15.48 -5.75 28.42
C ASP A 10 14.98 -4.87 27.27
N LEU A 11 14.29 -3.77 27.59
CA LEU A 11 13.93 -2.73 26.64
C LEU A 11 15.19 -2.10 26.02
N GLY A 12 16.19 -1.76 26.83
CA GLY A 12 17.47 -1.21 26.35
C GLY A 12 18.17 -2.15 25.37
N GLY A 13 18.23 -3.45 25.67
CA GLY A 13 18.79 -4.47 24.77
C GLY A 13 17.99 -4.63 23.47
N SER A 14 16.67 -4.53 23.54
CA SER A 14 15.79 -4.61 22.37
C SER A 14 15.90 -3.36 21.47
N LEU A 15 16.01 -2.17 22.07
CA LEU A 15 16.25 -0.93 21.35
C LEU A 15 17.63 -0.93 20.68
N ALA A 16 18.67 -1.39 21.37
CA ALA A 16 20.01 -1.50 20.80
C ALA A 16 20.04 -2.43 19.56
N ARG A 17 19.36 -3.57 19.64
CA ARG A 17 19.20 -4.48 18.48
C ARG A 17 18.41 -3.82 17.36
N ALA A 18 17.28 -3.19 17.66
CA ALA A 18 16.47 -2.49 16.65
C ALA A 18 17.25 -1.37 15.93
N LEU A 19 18.06 -0.61 16.67
CA LEU A 19 18.88 0.48 16.11
C LEU A 19 19.93 -0.02 15.09
N GLN A 20 20.41 -1.26 15.22
CA GLN A 20 21.30 -1.85 14.21
C GLN A 20 20.58 -2.01 12.86
N TYR A 21 19.30 -2.41 12.88
CA TYR A 21 18.49 -2.49 11.67
C TYR A 21 18.12 -1.11 11.13
N VAL A 22 17.82 -0.13 12.00
CA VAL A 22 17.47 1.24 11.59
C VAL A 22 18.56 1.86 10.69
N ASN A 23 19.83 1.70 11.03
CA ASN A 23 20.93 2.25 10.22
C ASN A 23 20.98 1.68 8.80
N ALA A 24 20.60 0.41 8.60
CA ALA A 24 20.57 -0.22 7.28
C ALA A 24 19.43 0.34 6.39
N TRP A 25 18.38 0.88 7.01
CA TRP A 25 17.20 1.42 6.33
C TRP A 25 17.22 2.92 6.14
N LYS A 26 18.19 3.63 6.74
CA LYS A 26 18.34 5.07 6.58
C LYS A 26 18.56 5.43 5.10
N GLY A 27 17.77 6.39 4.60
CA GLY A 27 17.80 6.82 3.21
C GLY A 27 17.13 5.86 2.22
N LYS A 28 16.59 4.73 2.68
CA LYS A 28 15.87 3.79 1.81
C LYS A 28 14.41 4.20 1.63
N THR A 29 13.90 4.02 0.42
CA THR A 29 12.47 4.22 0.11
C THR A 29 11.69 2.94 0.34
N VAL A 30 10.54 3.06 1.00
CA VAL A 30 9.58 1.97 1.19
C VAL A 30 8.22 2.47 0.72
N VAL A 31 7.63 1.79 -0.27
CA VAL A 31 6.27 2.11 -0.73
C VAL A 31 5.29 1.19 -0.02
N VAL A 32 4.31 1.78 0.66
CA VAL A 32 3.30 1.08 1.44
C VAL A 32 1.93 1.35 0.83
N LYS A 33 1.27 0.30 0.34
CA LYS A 33 -0.14 0.41 0.03
C LYS A 33 -0.93 0.26 1.33
N PHE A 34 -1.63 1.32 1.72
CA PHE A 34 -2.46 1.34 2.92
C PHE A 34 -3.78 2.04 2.65
N GLY A 35 -4.89 1.30 2.71
CA GLY A 35 -6.24 1.85 2.49
C GLY A 35 -7.28 0.76 2.16
N GLY A 36 -8.56 1.13 2.20
CA GLY A 36 -9.68 0.20 2.00
C GLY A 36 -10.16 -0.44 3.31
N SER A 37 -10.41 -1.75 3.30
CA SER A 37 -10.98 -2.48 4.46
C SER A 37 -10.16 -2.32 5.74
N VAL A 38 -8.83 -2.22 5.63
CA VAL A 38 -7.91 -2.02 6.76
C VAL A 38 -8.15 -0.68 7.48
N MET A 39 -8.52 0.38 6.76
CA MET A 39 -8.80 1.69 7.37
C MET A 39 -10.19 1.80 8.02
N SER A 40 -11.13 0.97 7.56
CA SER A 40 -12.52 0.95 8.05
C SER A 40 -12.70 0.09 9.30
N ALA A 41 -11.70 -0.70 9.70
CA ALA A 41 -11.73 -1.36 11.00
C ALA A 41 -11.65 -0.31 12.12
N ASP A 42 -12.48 -0.46 13.15
CA ASP A 42 -12.50 0.42 14.34
C ASP A 42 -11.13 0.49 15.06
N ASP A 43 -10.22 -0.41 14.70
CA ASP A 43 -8.85 -0.48 15.15
C ASP A 43 -7.94 -0.22 13.94
N GLN A 44 -7.56 1.04 13.66
CA GLN A 44 -6.62 1.39 12.56
C GLN A 44 -5.18 0.89 12.79
N GLY A 45 -5.05 -0.14 13.63
CA GLY A 45 -3.82 -0.73 14.09
C GLY A 45 -2.82 0.34 14.50
N THR A 46 -1.57 0.05 14.21
CA THR A 46 -0.41 0.88 14.54
C THR A 46 0.29 1.38 13.28
N VAL A 47 -0.23 1.05 12.09
CA VAL A 47 0.40 1.33 10.78
C VAL A 47 0.73 2.82 10.62
N VAL A 48 -0.16 3.71 11.02
CA VAL A 48 0.08 5.16 10.97
C VAL A 48 1.24 5.56 11.89
N GLY A 49 1.28 5.04 13.12
CA GLY A 49 2.38 5.28 14.04
C GLY A 49 3.70 4.71 13.51
N ASP A 50 3.66 3.51 12.93
CA ASP A 50 4.81 2.86 12.32
C ASP A 50 5.38 3.71 11.16
N LEU A 51 4.53 4.28 10.30
CA LEU A 51 4.97 5.18 9.22
C LEU A 51 5.71 6.42 9.78
N VAL A 52 5.21 7.00 10.87
CA VAL A 52 5.86 8.14 11.54
C VAL A 52 7.20 7.72 12.15
N LEU A 53 7.26 6.55 12.79
CA LEU A 53 8.50 6.01 13.37
C LEU A 53 9.54 5.71 12.28
N LEU A 54 9.14 5.12 11.16
CA LEU A 54 10.01 4.90 10.00
C LEU A 54 10.59 6.21 9.47
N LYS A 55 9.75 7.24 9.32
CA LYS A 55 10.24 8.55 8.89
C LYS A 55 11.22 9.16 9.89
N GLY A 56 10.93 9.07 11.19
CA GLY A 56 11.82 9.52 12.26
C GLY A 56 13.15 8.76 12.30
N ALA A 57 13.15 7.49 11.91
CA ALA A 57 14.33 6.65 11.76
C ALA A 57 15.16 6.96 10.49
N GLY A 58 14.70 7.92 9.66
CA GLY A 58 15.37 8.32 8.42
C GLY A 58 15.06 7.43 7.21
N VAL A 59 14.03 6.58 7.30
CA VAL A 59 13.46 5.87 6.15
C VAL A 59 12.56 6.83 5.37
N HIS A 60 12.38 6.60 4.08
CA HIS A 60 11.48 7.37 3.22
C HIS A 60 10.20 6.57 2.90
N PRO A 61 9.22 6.51 3.83
CA PRO A 61 7.94 5.88 3.53
C PRO A 61 7.12 6.74 2.56
N VAL A 62 6.53 6.07 1.58
CA VAL A 62 5.56 6.65 0.62
C VAL A 62 4.30 5.81 0.67
N VAL A 63 3.16 6.44 0.89
CA VAL A 63 1.89 5.75 1.05
C VAL A 63 1.08 5.87 -0.24
N VAL A 64 0.53 4.76 -0.73
CA VAL A 64 -0.48 4.75 -1.78
C VAL A 64 -1.77 4.17 -1.21
N HIS A 65 -2.92 4.76 -1.53
CA HIS A 65 -4.19 4.28 -1.01
C HIS A 65 -5.29 4.21 -2.07
N GLY A 66 -6.25 3.32 -1.80
CA GLY A 66 -7.55 3.29 -2.46
C GLY A 66 -8.65 3.70 -1.48
N GLY A 67 -9.89 3.34 -1.77
CA GLY A 67 -11.06 3.73 -0.96
C GLY A 67 -12.36 3.05 -1.40
N GLY A 68 -12.27 1.78 -1.82
CA GLY A 68 -13.40 1.02 -2.37
C GLY A 68 -14.70 1.11 -1.54
N PRO A 69 -14.67 0.81 -0.23
CA PRO A 69 -15.84 0.90 0.64
C PRO A 69 -16.44 2.31 0.73
N GLU A 70 -15.60 3.34 0.77
CA GLU A 70 -16.02 4.74 0.91
C GLU A 70 -16.66 5.27 -0.37
N ILE A 71 -16.14 4.85 -1.54
CA ILE A 71 -16.74 5.12 -2.85
C ILE A 71 -18.13 4.49 -2.92
N THR A 72 -18.25 3.20 -2.55
CA THR A 72 -19.55 2.50 -2.53
C THR A 72 -20.54 3.24 -1.66
N ARG A 73 -20.15 3.63 -0.44
CA ARG A 73 -21.00 4.35 0.50
C ARG A 73 -21.49 5.69 -0.05
N LEU A 74 -20.65 6.46 -0.75
CA LEU A 74 -21.08 7.74 -1.32
C LEU A 74 -22.00 7.53 -2.54
N LEU A 75 -21.68 6.57 -3.42
CA LEU A 75 -22.56 6.22 -4.55
C LEU A 75 -23.95 5.83 -4.07
N GLU A 76 -24.06 4.97 -3.05
CA GLU A 76 -25.34 4.55 -2.48
C GLU A 76 -26.14 5.73 -1.93
N ARG A 77 -25.50 6.68 -1.25
CA ARG A 77 -26.13 7.92 -0.76
C ARG A 77 -26.65 8.82 -1.88
N LEU A 78 -26.04 8.74 -3.06
CA LEU A 78 -26.46 9.46 -4.26
C LEU A 78 -27.47 8.65 -5.10
N GLY A 79 -27.96 7.51 -4.59
CA GLY A 79 -28.91 6.64 -5.29
C GLY A 79 -28.30 5.80 -6.40
N LYS A 80 -26.97 5.70 -6.48
CA LYS A 80 -26.24 4.93 -7.50
C LYS A 80 -25.78 3.58 -6.95
N LYS A 81 -25.83 2.55 -7.80
CA LYS A 81 -25.36 1.20 -7.47
C LYS A 81 -23.94 0.99 -7.95
N SER A 82 -23.11 0.40 -7.09
CA SER A 82 -21.76 -0.03 -7.48
C SER A 82 -21.81 -1.27 -8.37
N ARG A 83 -21.12 -1.25 -9.51
CA ARG A 83 -20.93 -2.40 -10.40
C ARG A 83 -19.45 -2.80 -10.45
N PHE A 84 -19.17 -4.10 -10.41
CA PHE A 84 -17.82 -4.64 -10.51
C PHE A 84 -17.73 -5.71 -11.59
N VAL A 85 -16.60 -5.74 -12.30
CA VAL A 85 -16.24 -6.78 -13.28
C VAL A 85 -14.80 -7.20 -12.97
N ASN A 86 -14.58 -8.50 -12.71
CA ASN A 86 -13.27 -9.05 -12.37
C ASN A 86 -12.55 -8.32 -11.21
N GLY A 87 -13.32 -7.86 -10.22
CA GLY A 87 -12.79 -7.11 -9.06
C GLY A 87 -12.51 -5.62 -9.32
N LEU A 88 -12.66 -5.15 -10.56
CA LEU A 88 -12.55 -3.74 -10.93
C LEU A 88 -13.92 -3.07 -10.90
N ARG A 89 -13.97 -1.85 -10.34
CA ARG A 89 -15.20 -1.05 -10.31
C ARG A 89 -15.42 -0.48 -11.70
N VAL A 90 -16.55 -0.82 -12.31
CA VAL A 90 -16.97 -0.12 -13.54
C VAL A 90 -17.24 1.33 -13.17
N THR A 91 -16.58 2.23 -13.88
CA THR A 91 -16.51 3.65 -13.54
C THR A 91 -16.95 4.46 -14.76
N ASP A 92 -18.24 4.78 -14.87
CA ASP A 92 -18.72 5.78 -15.84
C ASP A 92 -18.34 7.22 -15.40
N GLU A 93 -18.67 8.22 -16.24
CA GLU A 93 -18.33 9.63 -16.00
C GLU A 93 -18.75 10.12 -14.62
N ASP A 94 -20.03 9.95 -14.28
CA ASP A 94 -20.52 10.37 -12.98
C ASP A 94 -19.91 9.56 -11.82
N THR A 95 -19.63 8.27 -12.03
CA THR A 95 -18.97 7.44 -11.02
C THR A 95 -17.53 7.90 -10.82
N MET A 96 -16.84 8.34 -11.88
CA MET A 96 -15.47 8.85 -11.81
C MET A 96 -15.42 10.14 -10.97
N GLU A 97 -16.38 11.05 -11.10
CA GLU A 97 -16.47 12.24 -10.25
C GLU A 97 -16.53 11.86 -8.76
N VAL A 98 -17.36 10.87 -8.43
CA VAL A 98 -17.48 10.36 -7.05
C VAL A 98 -16.18 9.69 -6.58
N VAL A 99 -15.54 8.91 -7.44
CA VAL A 99 -14.24 8.29 -7.14
C VAL A 99 -13.20 9.36 -6.86
N GLU A 100 -13.08 10.39 -7.70
CA GLU A 100 -12.11 11.47 -7.54
C GLU A 100 -12.36 12.25 -6.24
N MET A 101 -13.60 12.65 -5.96
CA MET A 101 -13.98 13.32 -4.71
C MET A 101 -13.65 12.49 -3.47
N VAL A 102 -13.95 11.19 -3.49
CA VAL A 102 -13.74 10.32 -2.32
C VAL A 102 -12.25 10.06 -2.12
N LEU A 103 -11.53 9.63 -3.16
CA LEU A 103 -10.14 9.24 -3.04
C LEU A 103 -9.27 10.46 -2.73
N ALA A 104 -9.30 11.52 -3.55
CA ALA A 104 -8.43 12.68 -3.37
C ALA A 104 -8.89 13.62 -2.25
N GLY A 105 -10.20 13.77 -2.05
CA GLY A 105 -10.76 14.73 -1.10
C GLY A 105 -10.94 14.18 0.32
N ARG A 106 -11.52 12.98 0.45
CA ARG A 106 -11.90 12.44 1.76
C ARG A 106 -10.88 11.44 2.30
N ALA A 107 -10.66 10.34 1.60
CA ALA A 107 -9.81 9.23 2.05
C ALA A 107 -8.35 9.67 2.22
N ASN A 108 -7.83 10.38 1.21
CA ASN A 108 -6.46 10.92 1.24
C ASN A 108 -6.25 11.86 2.43
N LYS A 109 -7.18 12.82 2.64
CA LYS A 109 -7.06 13.81 3.71
C LYS A 109 -7.31 13.22 5.10
N ALA A 110 -8.10 12.15 5.20
CA ALA A 110 -8.22 11.38 6.43
C ALA A 110 -6.86 10.75 6.82
N LEU A 111 -6.17 10.10 5.88
CA LEU A 111 -4.81 9.56 6.13
C LEU A 111 -3.80 10.63 6.52
N VAL A 112 -3.78 11.77 5.80
CA VAL A 112 -2.92 12.91 6.14
C VAL A 112 -3.20 13.40 7.56
N SER A 113 -4.47 13.51 7.95
CA SER A 113 -4.87 13.94 9.29
C SER A 113 -4.44 12.95 10.37
N LEU A 114 -4.53 11.65 10.10
CA LEU A 114 -4.09 10.60 11.02
C LEU A 114 -2.58 10.63 11.23
N ILE A 115 -1.80 10.75 10.15
CA ILE A 115 -0.34 10.87 10.23
C ILE A 115 0.06 12.14 11.00
N SER A 116 -0.63 13.25 10.74
CA SER A 116 -0.40 14.52 11.45
C SER A 116 -0.71 14.40 12.93
N LYS A 117 -1.82 13.75 13.29
CA LYS A 117 -2.20 13.47 14.68
C LYS A 117 -1.18 12.57 15.39
N ALA A 118 -0.54 11.65 14.66
CA ALA A 118 0.53 10.80 15.17
C ALA A 118 1.89 11.52 15.26
N GLY A 119 1.98 12.81 14.94
CA GLY A 119 3.20 13.61 15.01
C GLY A 119 4.07 13.60 13.75
N GLY A 120 3.59 12.99 12.66
CA GLY A 120 4.25 13.02 11.36
C GLY A 120 3.89 14.26 10.54
N SER A 121 4.64 14.50 9.47
CA SER A 121 4.31 15.52 8.46
C SER A 121 3.96 14.81 7.15
N ALA A 122 2.70 14.88 6.72
CA ALA A 122 2.23 14.24 5.49
C ALA A 122 1.74 15.26 4.46
N VAL A 123 1.95 14.95 3.18
CA VAL A 123 1.38 15.72 2.06
C VAL A 123 0.57 14.76 1.20
N GLY A 124 -0.72 15.06 1.10
CA GLY A 124 -1.66 14.27 0.33
C GLY A 124 -1.81 14.78 -1.10
N ILE A 125 -1.51 13.94 -2.07
CA ILE A 125 -1.64 14.20 -3.51
C ILE A 125 -2.44 13.06 -4.18
N SER A 126 -2.85 13.28 -5.43
CA SER A 126 -3.36 12.26 -6.34
C SER A 126 -2.32 11.96 -7.42
N GLY A 127 -2.52 10.89 -8.21
CA GLY A 127 -1.67 10.65 -9.37
C GLY A 127 -1.79 11.70 -10.50
N LYS A 128 -2.78 12.59 -10.45
CA LYS A 128 -2.90 13.73 -11.38
C LYS A 128 -1.90 14.83 -11.05
N ASP A 129 -1.64 15.04 -9.76
CA ASP A 129 -0.72 16.09 -9.30
C ASP A 129 0.69 15.75 -9.76
N GLY A 130 1.32 16.66 -10.51
CA GLY A 130 2.63 16.41 -11.12
C GLY A 130 2.65 15.25 -12.13
N ARG A 131 1.48 14.77 -12.60
CA ARG A 131 1.34 13.63 -13.52
C ARG A 131 2.02 12.35 -13.02
N VAL A 132 1.96 12.12 -11.70
CA VAL A 132 2.56 10.95 -11.04
C VAL A 132 2.08 9.63 -11.64
N PHE A 133 0.80 9.51 -11.98
CA PHE A 133 0.27 8.32 -12.68
C PHE A 133 -0.32 8.72 -14.03
N GLN A 134 0.40 8.43 -15.10
CA GLN A 134 -0.08 8.56 -16.47
C GLN A 134 -0.73 7.25 -16.89
N ALA A 135 -1.94 7.32 -17.43
CA ALA A 135 -2.74 6.14 -17.69
C ALA A 135 -3.62 6.30 -18.92
N HIS A 136 -4.00 5.17 -19.52
CA HIS A 136 -5.02 5.09 -20.56
C HIS A 136 -6.17 4.19 -20.09
N ARG A 137 -7.25 4.20 -20.87
CA ARG A 137 -8.43 3.37 -20.59
C ARG A 137 -8.09 1.89 -20.74
N LEU A 138 -8.24 1.11 -19.67
CA LEU A 138 -7.96 -0.33 -19.66
C LEU A 138 -8.88 -1.11 -20.63
N ALA A 139 -10.19 -0.85 -20.57
CA ALA A 139 -11.16 -1.51 -21.45
C ALA A 139 -12.43 -0.67 -21.62
N PRO A 140 -13.04 -0.63 -22.82
CA PRO A 140 -14.25 0.16 -23.07
C PRO A 140 -15.41 -0.13 -22.10
N GLU A 141 -15.64 -1.39 -21.76
CA GLU A 141 -16.74 -1.85 -20.91
C GLU A 141 -16.60 -1.51 -19.42
N LEU A 142 -15.39 -1.12 -19.00
CA LEU A 142 -15.09 -0.70 -17.63
C LEU A 142 -15.25 0.82 -17.43
N GLY A 143 -15.41 1.59 -18.51
CA GLY A 143 -15.45 3.05 -18.46
C GLY A 143 -14.06 3.64 -18.18
N GLN A 144 -13.97 4.58 -17.25
CA GLN A 144 -12.75 5.27 -16.82
C GLN A 144 -11.91 4.46 -15.81
N VAL A 145 -11.84 3.14 -15.99
CA VAL A 145 -10.81 2.33 -15.31
C VAL A 145 -9.53 2.43 -16.13
N GLY A 146 -8.43 2.75 -15.45
CA GLY A 146 -7.14 2.98 -16.12
C GLY A 146 -6.12 1.88 -15.93
N GLU A 147 -5.21 1.78 -16.90
CA GLU A 147 -3.94 1.06 -16.83
C GLU A 147 -2.79 2.06 -16.89
N ILE A 148 -1.75 1.85 -16.07
CA ILE A 148 -0.65 2.80 -15.94
C ILE A 148 0.33 2.63 -17.11
N ASP A 149 0.56 3.71 -17.84
CA ASP A 149 1.56 3.78 -18.91
C ASP A 149 2.94 4.16 -18.36
N ALA A 150 2.96 5.14 -17.46
CA ALA A 150 4.18 5.72 -16.92
C ALA A 150 3.95 6.32 -15.54
N VAL A 151 5.03 6.36 -14.75
CA VAL A 151 5.03 6.95 -13.41
C VAL A 151 6.09 8.04 -13.34
N ASP A 152 5.69 9.28 -13.07
CA ASP A 152 6.62 10.38 -12.78
C ASP A 152 6.82 10.50 -11.26
N THR A 153 8.04 10.27 -10.80
CA THR A 153 8.35 10.27 -9.37
C THR A 153 8.85 11.62 -8.86
N SER A 154 8.98 12.63 -9.72
CA SER A 154 9.63 13.90 -9.39
C SER A 154 8.97 14.59 -8.20
N LEU A 155 7.65 14.74 -8.23
CA LEU A 155 6.90 15.37 -7.13
C LEU A 155 7.01 14.55 -5.83
N VAL A 156 6.82 13.23 -5.91
CA VAL A 156 6.89 12.34 -4.75
C VAL A 156 8.28 12.37 -4.10
N THR A 157 9.32 12.42 -4.93
CA THR A 157 10.72 12.49 -4.50
C THR A 157 11.02 13.80 -3.79
N VAL A 158 10.60 14.93 -4.35
CA VAL A 158 10.75 16.26 -3.71
C VAL A 158 10.08 16.28 -2.34
N LEU A 159 8.84 15.80 -2.23
CA LEU A 159 8.12 15.75 -0.96
C LEU A 159 8.83 14.86 0.06
N SER A 160 9.27 13.67 -0.36
CA SER A 160 9.96 12.71 0.51
C SER A 160 11.30 13.26 1.03
N GLN A 161 12.09 13.88 0.16
CA GLN A 161 13.38 14.49 0.51
C GLN A 161 13.21 15.72 1.41
N ALA A 162 12.15 16.49 1.24
CA ALA A 162 11.80 17.62 2.09
C ALA A 162 11.30 17.22 3.50
N GLY A 163 11.27 15.92 3.82
CA GLY A 163 10.89 15.45 5.16
C GLY A 163 9.41 15.11 5.32
N TYR A 164 8.61 15.17 4.25
CA TYR A 164 7.22 14.74 4.29
C TYR A 164 7.08 13.23 4.05
N ILE A 165 5.93 12.68 4.46
CA ILE A 165 5.41 11.37 4.05
C ILE A 165 4.40 11.63 2.93
N PRO A 166 4.72 11.33 1.65
CA PRO A 166 3.77 11.49 0.56
C PRO A 166 2.64 10.46 0.69
N VAL A 167 1.39 10.90 0.52
CA VAL A 167 0.19 10.06 0.51
C VAL A 167 -0.51 10.23 -0.83
N VAL A 168 -0.43 9.22 -1.69
CA VAL A 168 -0.87 9.28 -3.10
C VAL A 168 -2.18 8.51 -3.29
N ALA A 169 -3.23 9.20 -3.75
CA ALA A 169 -4.48 8.57 -4.16
C ALA A 169 -4.33 7.89 -5.54
N SER A 170 -4.90 6.69 -5.69
CA SER A 170 -4.84 5.87 -6.91
C SER A 170 -5.75 6.39 -8.04
N ILE A 171 -5.48 7.61 -8.50
CA ILE A 171 -6.16 8.28 -9.62
C ILE A 171 -5.10 8.61 -10.68
N GLY A 172 -5.34 8.26 -11.94
CA GLY A 172 -4.45 8.56 -13.07
C GLY A 172 -4.94 9.71 -13.93
N ILE A 173 -4.05 10.22 -14.78
CA ILE A 173 -4.32 11.22 -15.80
C ILE A 173 -4.02 10.69 -17.21
N GLY A 174 -4.93 10.94 -18.14
CA GLY A 174 -4.78 10.63 -19.56
C GLY A 174 -3.93 11.62 -20.34
N ALA A 175 -3.71 11.31 -21.61
CA ALA A 175 -3.01 12.19 -22.54
C ALA A 175 -3.75 13.51 -22.75
N GLU A 176 -5.09 13.47 -22.82
CA GLU A 176 -5.97 14.63 -23.00
C GLU A 176 -6.57 15.10 -21.66
N SER A 177 -5.89 14.81 -20.54
CA SER A 177 -6.28 15.15 -19.17
C SER A 177 -7.55 14.46 -18.64
N GLU A 178 -7.91 13.30 -19.21
CA GLU A 178 -8.95 12.45 -18.66
C GLU A 178 -8.57 11.93 -17.28
N THR A 179 -9.54 11.77 -16.38
CA THR A 179 -9.30 11.10 -15.10
C THR A 179 -9.54 9.60 -15.23
N TYR A 180 -8.66 8.78 -14.63
CA TYR A 180 -8.84 7.34 -14.52
C TYR A 180 -8.81 6.84 -13.07
N ASN A 181 -9.69 5.89 -12.76
CA ASN A 181 -9.69 5.12 -11.53
C ASN A 181 -8.69 3.96 -11.64
N LEU A 182 -7.62 4.00 -10.86
CA LEU A 182 -6.56 2.98 -10.89
C LEU A 182 -6.73 1.98 -9.76
N ASN A 183 -6.35 0.73 -10.00
CA ASN A 183 -6.20 -0.24 -8.91
C ASN A 183 -5.05 0.20 -7.99
N ALA A 184 -5.34 0.44 -6.71
CA ALA A 184 -4.36 0.93 -5.75
C ALA A 184 -3.19 -0.03 -5.47
N ASP A 185 -3.40 -1.35 -5.59
CA ASP A 185 -2.34 -2.33 -5.37
C ASP A 185 -1.32 -2.25 -6.54
N HIS A 186 -1.79 -2.22 -7.80
CA HIS A 186 -0.93 -2.04 -8.98
C HIS A 186 -0.30 -0.64 -9.04
N ALA A 187 -1.03 0.42 -8.68
CA ALA A 187 -0.49 1.78 -8.62
C ALA A 187 0.65 1.90 -7.60
N ALA A 188 0.52 1.23 -6.45
CA ALA A 188 1.58 1.20 -5.45
C ALA A 188 2.80 0.41 -5.93
N GLY A 189 2.59 -0.74 -6.60
CA GLY A 189 3.68 -1.53 -7.19
C GLY A 189 4.43 -0.75 -8.27
N ALA A 190 3.72 -0.10 -9.18
CA ALA A 190 4.31 0.74 -10.23
C ALA A 190 5.09 1.92 -9.66
N LEU A 191 4.56 2.60 -8.62
CA LEU A 191 5.30 3.65 -7.92
C LEU A 191 6.54 3.12 -7.22
N ALA A 192 6.45 1.95 -6.58
CA ALA A 192 7.59 1.31 -5.94
C ALA A 192 8.73 1.02 -6.93
N ALA A 193 8.40 0.48 -8.09
CA ALA A 193 9.36 0.22 -9.15
C ALA A 193 9.98 1.52 -9.67
N ALA A 194 9.17 2.51 -10.02
CA ALA A 194 9.65 3.79 -10.57
C ALA A 194 10.52 4.58 -9.58
N MET A 195 10.27 4.45 -8.27
CA MET A 195 11.08 5.09 -7.23
C MET A 195 12.35 4.31 -6.85
N GLY A 196 12.57 3.12 -7.41
CA GLY A 196 13.65 2.22 -6.98
C GLY A 196 13.50 1.85 -5.49
N ALA A 197 12.27 1.61 -5.04
CA ALA A 197 11.99 1.32 -3.65
C ALA A 197 12.70 0.03 -3.21
N SER A 198 13.25 0.06 -1.99
CA SER A 198 13.92 -1.12 -1.42
C SER A 198 12.93 -2.20 -1.00
N LYS A 199 11.69 -1.81 -0.69
CA LYS A 199 10.56 -2.71 -0.45
C LYS A 199 9.25 -2.12 -0.95
N PHE A 200 8.40 -3.00 -1.45
CA PHE A 200 6.97 -2.75 -1.65
C PHE A 200 6.17 -3.54 -0.61
N ILE A 201 5.26 -2.88 0.12
CA ILE A 201 4.47 -3.52 1.18
C ILE A 201 2.98 -3.26 0.94
N LEU A 202 2.21 -4.33 0.76
CA LEU A 202 0.75 -4.31 0.68
C LEU A 202 0.15 -4.63 2.05
N MET A 203 -0.50 -3.64 2.66
CA MET A 203 -1.27 -3.85 3.89
C MET A 203 -2.67 -4.40 3.54
N THR A 204 -3.04 -5.52 4.16
CA THR A 204 -4.33 -6.20 3.94
C THR A 204 -4.97 -6.62 5.27
N ASP A 205 -6.19 -7.13 5.23
CA ASP A 205 -6.97 -7.63 6.38
C ASP A 205 -6.68 -9.09 6.76
N VAL A 206 -5.82 -9.78 6.01
CA VAL A 206 -5.32 -11.13 6.30
C VAL A 206 -3.82 -11.12 6.58
N ARG A 207 -3.26 -12.19 7.17
CA ARG A 207 -1.82 -12.23 7.49
C ARG A 207 -0.91 -12.29 6.27
N GLY A 208 -1.33 -13.01 5.24
CA GLY A 208 -0.56 -13.20 4.01
C GLY A 208 -1.23 -14.22 3.10
N VAL A 209 -0.42 -15.00 2.39
CA VAL A 209 -0.85 -16.08 1.50
C VAL A 209 -0.80 -17.41 2.23
N TYR A 210 -1.87 -18.19 2.12
CA TYR A 210 -1.99 -19.51 2.75
C TYR A 210 -1.96 -20.61 1.68
N ARG A 211 -1.33 -21.76 1.96
CA ARG A 211 -1.32 -22.94 1.07
C ARG A 211 -2.63 -23.73 1.11
N GLY A 212 -3.51 -23.46 2.08
CA GLY A 212 -4.75 -24.20 2.32
C GLY A 212 -5.78 -23.37 3.08
N GLN A 213 -6.42 -23.93 4.12
CA GLN A 213 -7.28 -23.14 5.00
C GLN A 213 -6.47 -22.09 5.76
N ASN A 214 -7.11 -20.96 6.13
CA ASN A 214 -6.51 -19.81 6.82
C ASN A 214 -6.09 -20.14 8.28
N ASP A 215 -5.16 -21.06 8.47
CA ASP A 215 -4.51 -21.36 9.74
C ASP A 215 -3.06 -20.88 9.73
N ALA A 216 -2.47 -20.73 10.93
CA ALA A 216 -1.11 -20.22 11.06
C ALA A 216 -0.05 -21.19 10.48
N ALA A 217 -0.33 -22.48 10.42
CA ALA A 217 0.60 -23.50 9.93
C ALA A 217 0.69 -23.51 8.40
N SER A 218 -0.32 -22.99 7.70
CA SER A 218 -0.37 -22.92 6.24
C SER A 218 0.11 -21.58 5.66
N LEU A 219 0.50 -20.61 6.51
CA LEU A 219 1.03 -19.31 6.07
C LEU A 219 2.36 -19.51 5.34
N LEU A 220 2.45 -18.98 4.12
CA LEU A 220 3.65 -19.01 3.31
C LEU A 220 4.47 -17.75 3.62
N SER A 221 5.48 -17.87 4.49
CA SER A 221 6.31 -16.72 4.88
C SER A 221 7.16 -16.18 3.73
N ILE A 222 7.63 -17.06 2.83
CA ILE A 222 8.44 -16.69 1.67
C ILE A 222 7.90 -17.43 0.45
N LEU A 223 7.77 -16.70 -0.68
CA LEU A 223 7.43 -17.23 -1.99
C LEU A 223 8.40 -16.69 -3.04
N ARG A 224 8.94 -17.58 -3.88
CA ARG A 224 9.55 -17.15 -5.14
C ARG A 224 8.48 -16.74 -6.14
N ALA A 225 8.84 -15.86 -7.08
CA ALA A 225 7.93 -15.38 -8.11
C ALA A 225 7.27 -16.52 -8.91
N ARG A 226 8.04 -17.56 -9.28
CA ARG A 226 7.49 -18.75 -9.96
C ARG A 226 6.49 -19.53 -9.10
N GLU A 227 6.78 -19.70 -7.81
CA GLU A 227 5.94 -20.46 -6.88
C GLU A 227 4.60 -19.73 -6.67
N ALA A 228 4.64 -18.41 -6.52
CA ALA A 228 3.43 -17.59 -6.44
C ALA A 228 2.57 -17.70 -7.72
N THR A 229 3.20 -17.73 -8.89
CA THR A 229 2.51 -17.89 -10.18
C THR A 229 1.86 -19.27 -10.30
N GLU A 230 2.55 -20.33 -9.87
CA GLU A 230 2.01 -21.70 -9.83
C GLU A 230 0.80 -21.80 -8.90
N LEU A 231 0.89 -21.23 -7.69
CA LEU A 231 -0.22 -21.22 -6.73
C LEU A 231 -1.46 -20.47 -7.23
N ILE A 232 -1.31 -19.46 -8.10
CA ILE A 232 -2.44 -18.82 -8.80
C ILE A 232 -3.06 -19.81 -9.80
N ARG A 233 -2.24 -20.49 -10.62
CA ARG A 233 -2.73 -21.44 -11.64
C ARG A 233 -3.42 -22.65 -11.00
N GLU A 234 -2.92 -23.14 -9.87
CA GLU A 234 -3.49 -24.23 -9.10
C GLU A 234 -4.78 -23.83 -8.37
N GLY A 235 -5.13 -22.55 -8.34
CA GLY A 235 -6.31 -22.02 -7.66
C GLY A 235 -6.19 -21.92 -6.14
N VAL A 236 -4.99 -22.12 -5.58
CA VAL A 236 -4.70 -21.94 -4.15
C VAL A 236 -4.82 -20.45 -3.80
N ILE A 237 -4.19 -19.59 -4.59
CA ILE A 237 -4.37 -18.14 -4.50
C ILE A 237 -5.61 -17.77 -5.30
N SER A 238 -6.64 -17.25 -4.62
CA SER A 238 -7.94 -17.00 -5.25
C SER A 238 -8.55 -15.65 -4.87
N ARG A 239 -9.57 -15.25 -5.64
CA ARG A 239 -10.41 -14.06 -5.41
C ARG A 239 -9.56 -12.78 -5.27
N GLY A 240 -9.77 -12.02 -4.19
CA GLY A 240 -9.10 -10.74 -3.94
C GLY A 240 -7.60 -10.86 -3.65
N MET A 241 -7.06 -12.07 -3.45
CA MET A 241 -5.62 -12.25 -3.29
C MET A 241 -4.86 -12.29 -4.63
N ILE A 242 -5.52 -12.72 -5.71
CA ILE A 242 -4.92 -12.73 -7.06
C ILE A 242 -4.37 -11.35 -7.45
N PRO A 243 -5.15 -10.25 -7.43
CA PRO A 243 -4.63 -8.94 -7.82
C PRO A 243 -3.51 -8.43 -6.91
N LYS A 244 -3.49 -8.84 -5.63
CA LYS A 244 -2.43 -8.47 -4.68
C LYS A 244 -1.11 -9.14 -5.02
N VAL A 245 -1.16 -10.44 -5.24
CA VAL A 245 0.02 -11.23 -5.62
C VAL A 245 0.50 -10.80 -7.00
N GLN A 246 -0.40 -10.53 -7.94
CA GLN A 246 -0.03 -10.02 -9.27
C GLN A 246 0.68 -8.66 -9.15
N ALA A 247 0.14 -7.70 -8.39
CA ALA A 247 0.81 -6.41 -8.18
C ALA A 247 2.21 -6.56 -7.54
N CYS A 248 2.40 -7.52 -6.62
CA CYS A 248 3.72 -7.85 -6.08
C CYS A 248 4.65 -8.43 -7.15
N LEU A 249 4.16 -9.38 -7.96
CA LEU A 249 4.94 -9.98 -9.05
C LEU A 249 5.36 -8.94 -10.09
N ASP A 250 4.46 -8.05 -10.49
CA ASP A 250 4.72 -6.96 -11.43
C ASP A 250 5.80 -6.01 -10.88
N ALA A 251 5.73 -5.67 -9.58
CA ALA A 251 6.73 -4.84 -8.92
C ALA A 251 8.11 -5.50 -8.87
N ILE A 252 8.17 -6.80 -8.55
CA ILE A 252 9.41 -7.58 -8.56
C ILE A 252 10.00 -7.64 -9.97
N ALA A 253 9.19 -7.97 -10.98
CA ALA A 253 9.60 -8.03 -12.37
C ALA A 253 10.13 -6.66 -12.87
N SER A 254 9.63 -5.57 -12.29
CA SER A 254 10.05 -4.20 -12.58
C SER A 254 11.22 -3.70 -11.72
N GLY A 255 11.89 -4.58 -10.97
CA GLY A 255 13.14 -4.29 -10.27
C GLY A 255 13.02 -3.97 -8.78
N VAL A 256 11.84 -4.06 -8.17
CA VAL A 256 11.72 -3.99 -6.71
C VAL A 256 12.37 -5.25 -6.10
N PRO A 257 13.29 -5.15 -5.11
CA PRO A 257 14.00 -6.33 -4.59
C PRO A 257 13.10 -7.34 -3.89
N THR A 258 12.14 -6.88 -3.08
CA THR A 258 11.19 -7.72 -2.34
C THR A 258 9.84 -7.03 -2.20
N ALA A 259 8.76 -7.80 -2.35
CA ALA A 259 7.39 -7.35 -2.15
C ALA A 259 6.76 -8.12 -0.99
N HIS A 260 5.90 -7.49 -0.20
CA HIS A 260 5.37 -8.06 1.03
C HIS A 260 3.86 -7.91 1.10
N ILE A 261 3.16 -8.97 1.50
CA ILE A 261 1.72 -8.93 1.83
C ILE A 261 1.59 -9.15 3.32
N VAL A 262 1.12 -8.12 4.04
CA VAL A 262 1.17 -8.05 5.50
C VAL A 262 -0.18 -7.65 6.08
N SER A 263 -0.57 -8.21 7.23
CA SER A 263 -1.77 -7.76 7.92
C SER A 263 -1.61 -6.36 8.50
N GLY A 264 -2.52 -5.45 8.16
CA GLY A 264 -2.62 -4.13 8.78
C GLY A 264 -3.35 -4.11 10.12
N ILE A 265 -3.86 -5.25 10.58
CA ILE A 265 -4.57 -5.40 11.85
C ILE A 265 -3.59 -5.82 12.97
N LEU A 266 -2.51 -6.52 12.61
CA LEU A 266 -1.48 -6.92 13.56
C LEU A 266 -0.70 -5.67 14.07
N PRO A 267 -0.59 -5.48 15.40
CA PRO A 267 0.22 -4.40 15.95
C PRO A 267 1.68 -4.49 15.49
N HIS A 268 2.20 -3.34 15.12
CA HIS A 268 3.53 -3.04 14.63
C HIS A 268 3.99 -3.89 13.44
N ALA A 269 3.06 -4.44 12.66
CA ALA A 269 3.38 -5.35 11.57
C ALA A 269 4.33 -4.72 10.54
N LEU A 270 4.19 -3.42 10.26
CA LEU A 270 5.06 -2.72 9.33
C LEU A 270 6.51 -2.63 9.86
N LEU A 271 6.69 -2.36 11.16
CA LEU A 271 8.02 -2.32 11.78
C LEU A 271 8.63 -3.70 11.88
N VAL A 272 7.83 -4.70 12.27
CA VAL A 272 8.30 -6.09 12.40
C VAL A 272 8.76 -6.62 11.04
N GLU A 273 8.03 -6.35 9.97
CA GLU A 273 8.41 -6.76 8.61
C GLU A 273 9.72 -6.10 8.12
N LEU A 274 10.01 -4.88 8.57
CA LEU A 274 11.22 -4.14 8.16
C LEU A 274 12.44 -4.44 9.02
N PHE A 275 12.25 -4.64 10.32
CA PHE A 275 13.34 -4.67 11.31
C PHE A 275 13.53 -6.04 11.98
N THR A 276 12.84 -7.08 11.53
CA THR A 276 13.05 -8.45 12.05
C THR A 276 13.26 -9.45 10.92
N GLN A 277 13.86 -10.60 11.26
CA GLN A 277 14.06 -11.69 10.31
C GLN A 277 12.88 -12.64 10.20
N GLU A 278 12.00 -12.69 11.22
CA GLU A 278 10.91 -13.67 11.24
C GLU A 278 9.73 -13.27 10.35
N GLY A 279 9.56 -11.98 10.02
CA GLY A 279 8.44 -11.50 9.19
C GLY A 279 7.07 -11.82 9.80
N VAL A 280 6.02 -11.11 9.39
CA VAL A 280 4.65 -11.34 9.91
C VAL A 280 3.63 -11.60 8.81
N GLY A 281 4.08 -11.63 7.56
CA GLY A 281 3.28 -11.96 6.40
C GLY A 281 4.01 -12.79 5.38
N THR A 282 3.69 -12.58 4.11
CA THR A 282 4.30 -13.27 2.98
C THR A 282 5.24 -12.34 2.23
N MET A 283 6.51 -12.68 2.19
CA MET A 283 7.52 -12.03 1.36
C MET A 283 7.61 -12.74 0.00
N ILE A 284 7.43 -11.99 -1.08
CA ILE A 284 7.65 -12.43 -2.45
C ILE A 284 9.02 -11.91 -2.92
N VAL A 285 9.83 -12.82 -3.46
CA VAL A 285 11.19 -12.56 -3.94
C VAL A 285 11.37 -12.99 -5.41
N PRO A 286 12.36 -12.45 -6.14
CA PRO A 286 12.79 -12.99 -7.42
C PRO A 286 13.18 -14.49 -7.33
N ASP A 287 13.24 -15.16 -8.48
CA ASP A 287 13.61 -16.59 -8.56
C ASP A 287 15.05 -16.92 -8.17
#